data_AF-F5HM56-F1
#
_entry.id   AF-F5HM56-F1
#
_cell.length_a   1.000
_cell.length_b   1.000
_cell.length_c   1.000
_cell.angle_alpha   90.00
_cell.angle_beta   90.00
_cell.angle_gamma   90.00
#
_symmetry.space_group_name_H-M   'P 1'
#
loop_
_entity.id
_entity.type
_entity.pdbx_description
1 polymer ?
#
loop_
_entity_poly.entity_id
_entity_poly.type
_entity_poly.pdbx_seq_one_letter_code
_entity_poly.pdbx_strand_id
1 'polypeptide(L)'
;MILGSTRKSQIILRCFIMIGLNCSTIHAINLSSERKADDLSYGFGYAVNNYETNDIKSHEERRLGDAVVGTYSLLDPDGYNRTVVYKVDGAKGFQAKVFRLPVKGLLNNISENIPNQNRTRDWERRRRRLFRFYNFRKNNGIFKGFFSSKN
;
A
#
# COMPACT_ATOMS: atom_id res chain seq x y z
N MET A 1 38.67 63.77 23.10
CA MET A 1 37.45 64.29 23.75
C MET A 1 36.58 63.09 24.10
N ILE A 2 36.72 62.53 25.30
CA ILE A 2 35.99 61.33 25.72
C ILE A 2 34.67 61.81 26.31
N LEU A 3 33.55 61.59 25.61
CA LEU A 3 32.23 61.98 26.10
C LEU A 3 31.93 61.23 27.41
N GLY A 4 31.77 61.97 28.50
CA GLY A 4 31.32 61.47 29.79
C GLY A 4 29.89 60.95 29.71
N SER A 5 29.74 59.65 29.48
CA SER A 5 28.43 58.99 29.48
C SER A 5 27.99 58.74 30.93
N THR A 6 26.83 59.31 31.30
CA THR A 6 26.25 59.16 32.64
C THR A 6 25.76 57.72 32.86
N ARG A 7 25.72 57.24 34.12
CA ARG A 7 25.25 55.87 34.45
C ARG A 7 23.84 55.58 33.90
N LYS A 8 23.00 56.60 33.73
CA LYS A 8 21.65 56.49 33.16
C LYS A 8 21.68 56.22 31.64
N SER A 9 22.56 56.89 30.88
CA SER A 9 22.70 56.65 29.44
C SER A 9 23.31 55.28 29.12
N GLN A 10 24.19 54.77 29.99
CA GLN A 10 24.75 53.42 29.85
C GLN A 10 23.73 52.30 30.10
N ILE A 11 22.79 52.50 31.03
CA ILE A 11 21.72 51.52 31.30
C ILE A 11 20.76 51.45 30.11
N ILE A 12 20.34 52.60 29.58
CA ILE A 12 19.43 52.67 28.43
C ILE A 12 20.07 51.99 27.20
N LEU A 13 21.34 52.28 26.92
CA LEU A 13 22.07 51.66 25.80
C LEU A 13 22.21 50.14 25.97
N ARG A 14 22.44 49.65 27.19
CA ARG A 14 22.47 48.21 27.49
C ARG A 14 21.10 47.55 27.32
N CYS A 15 20.01 48.22 27.70
CA CYS A 15 18.66 47.69 27.51
C CYS A 15 18.30 47.56 26.02
N PHE A 16 18.66 48.54 25.18
CA PHE A 16 18.43 48.45 23.73
C PHE A 16 19.20 47.29 23.08
N ILE A 17 20.44 47.04 23.50
CA ILE A 17 21.25 45.92 23.01
C ILE A 17 20.67 44.56 23.46
N MET A 18 20.19 44.47 24.70
CA MET A 18 19.56 43.25 25.23
C MET A 18 18.20 42.93 24.59
N ILE A 19 17.40 43.94 24.24
CA ILE A 19 16.12 43.74 23.55
C ILE A 19 16.34 43.30 22.10
N GLY A 20 17.33 43.87 21.40
CA GLY A 20 17.67 43.50 20.02
C GLY A 20 18.18 42.06 19.85
N LEU A 21 19.08 41.61 20.73
CA LEU A 21 19.67 40.27 20.66
C LEU A 21 18.66 39.13 20.90
N ASN A 22 17.63 39.36 21.72
CA ASN A 22 16.55 38.39 21.94
C ASN A 22 15.51 38.42 20.80
N CYS A 23 15.30 39.56 20.13
CA CYS A 23 14.34 39.66 19.04
C CYS A 23 14.81 38.88 17.80
N SER A 24 16.11 38.90 17.49
CA SER A 24 16.69 38.14 16.37
C SER A 24 16.62 36.62 16.56
N THR A 25 16.71 36.14 17.81
CA THR A 25 16.55 34.71 18.10
C THR A 25 15.09 34.27 18.06
N ILE A 26 14.15 35.14 18.40
CA ILE A 26 12.70 34.84 18.33
C ILE A 26 12.20 34.76 16.87
N HIS A 27 12.81 35.47 15.92
CA HIS A 27 12.44 35.33 14.50
C HIS A 27 12.98 34.06 13.82
N ALA A 28 13.92 33.35 14.42
CA ALA A 28 14.51 32.13 13.84
C ALA A 28 13.91 30.81 14.37
N ILE A 29 13.08 30.84 15.43
CA ILE A 29 12.63 29.61 16.12
C ILE A 29 11.28 29.07 15.58
N ASN A 30 10.61 29.75 14.65
CA ASN A 30 9.37 29.23 14.04
C ASN A 30 9.55 28.47 12.72
N LEU A 31 10.78 28.12 12.33
CA LEU A 31 11.05 27.38 11.08
C LEU A 31 11.31 25.87 11.31
N SER A 32 10.66 25.27 12.29
CA SER A 32 10.73 23.82 12.52
C SER A 32 9.43 23.28 13.14
N SER A 33 8.28 23.70 12.61
CA SER A 33 7.14 22.78 12.61
C SER A 33 7.43 21.75 11.51
N GLU A 34 8.14 20.67 11.89
CA GLU A 34 8.17 19.46 11.09
C GLU A 34 6.71 19.10 10.78
N ARG A 35 6.34 19.13 9.50
CA ARG A 35 5.07 18.59 9.05
C ARG A 35 5.01 17.16 9.56
N LYS A 36 4.24 16.92 10.63
CA LYS A 36 3.79 15.59 11.00
C LYS A 36 3.02 15.10 9.79
N ALA A 37 3.69 14.31 8.95
CA ALA A 37 3.11 13.71 7.76
C ALA A 37 1.97 12.84 8.30
N ASP A 38 0.76 13.38 8.20
CA ASP A 38 -0.44 12.63 8.48
C ASP A 38 -0.39 11.41 7.56
N ASP A 39 -0.53 10.21 8.12
CA ASP A 39 -0.47 8.94 7.40
C ASP A 39 -1.73 8.79 6.53
N LEU A 40 -1.85 9.68 5.54
CA LEU A 40 -2.95 9.74 4.59
C LEU A 40 -2.81 8.57 3.65
N SER A 41 -3.57 7.53 3.95
CA SER A 41 -3.64 6.31 3.16
C SER A 41 -5.05 6.07 2.64
N TYR A 42 -5.11 5.56 1.42
CA TYR A 42 -6.35 5.03 0.85
C TYR A 42 -6.02 3.82 -0.01
N GLY A 43 -7.02 2.98 -0.24
CA GLY A 43 -6.93 1.88 -1.18
C GLY A 43 -8.29 1.61 -1.77
N PHE A 44 -8.39 1.48 -3.08
CA PHE A 44 -9.60 1.07 -3.76
C PHE A 44 -9.28 0.24 -4.99
N GLY A 45 -10.25 -0.56 -5.42
CA GLY A 45 -10.14 -1.31 -6.65
C GLY A 45 -11.51 -1.74 -7.14
N TYR A 46 -11.59 -1.98 -8.45
CA TYR A 46 -12.79 -2.48 -9.10
C TYR A 46 -12.41 -3.37 -10.29
N ALA A 47 -13.34 -4.23 -10.67
CA ALA A 47 -13.23 -5.03 -11.89
C ALA A 47 -14.58 -5.09 -12.59
N VAL A 48 -14.53 -5.06 -13.91
CA VAL A 48 -15.67 -5.33 -14.79
C VAL A 48 -15.32 -6.56 -15.61
N ASN A 49 -16.23 -7.53 -15.62
CA ASN A 49 -16.09 -8.75 -16.39
C ASN A 49 -17.43 -9.05 -17.07
N ASN A 50 -17.69 -8.37 -18.17
CA ASN A 50 -18.88 -8.56 -18.98
C ASN A 50 -18.50 -9.25 -20.30
N TYR A 51 -18.84 -10.53 -20.40
CA TYR A 51 -18.57 -11.34 -21.58
C TYR A 51 -19.49 -11.03 -22.76
N GLU A 52 -20.69 -10.49 -22.53
CA GLU A 52 -21.62 -10.13 -23.60
C GLU A 52 -21.13 -8.89 -24.36
N THR A 53 -20.61 -7.90 -23.64
CA THR A 53 -20.05 -6.68 -24.24
C THR A 53 -18.54 -6.75 -24.48
N ASN A 54 -17.89 -7.85 -24.09
CA ASN A 54 -16.42 -8.01 -24.04
C ASN A 54 -15.72 -6.91 -23.22
N ASP A 55 -16.39 -6.37 -22.21
CA ASP A 55 -15.81 -5.38 -21.32
C ASP A 55 -15.13 -6.08 -20.13
N ILE A 56 -13.84 -6.35 -20.29
CA ILE A 56 -13.01 -6.99 -19.28
C ILE A 56 -11.90 -6.01 -18.88
N LYS A 57 -12.03 -5.43 -17.68
CA LYS A 57 -11.07 -4.47 -17.14
C LYS A 57 -10.99 -4.54 -15.62
N SER A 58 -9.87 -4.10 -15.08
CA SER A 58 -9.66 -4.00 -13.63
C SER A 58 -8.76 -2.82 -13.30
N HIS A 59 -8.95 -2.28 -12.10
CA HIS A 59 -8.17 -1.19 -11.56
C HIS A 59 -7.94 -1.41 -10.07
N GLU A 60 -6.74 -1.10 -9.59
CA GLU A 60 -6.43 -1.04 -8.18
C GLU A 60 -5.46 0.12 -7.95
N GLU A 61 -5.73 0.93 -6.94
CA GLU A 61 -4.84 2.01 -6.52
C GLU A 61 -4.77 2.08 -5.00
N ARG A 62 -3.58 2.35 -4.48
CA ARG A 62 -3.39 2.74 -3.09
C ARG A 62 -2.45 3.92 -2.95
N ARG A 63 -2.68 4.70 -1.91
CA ARG A 63 -1.78 5.74 -1.42
C ARG A 63 -1.25 5.38 -0.04
N LEU A 64 0.04 5.62 0.16
CA LEU A 64 0.72 5.53 1.45
C LEU A 64 1.61 6.77 1.59
N GLY A 65 1.23 7.69 2.47
CA GLY A 65 1.94 8.97 2.65
C GLY A 65 1.96 9.77 1.35
N ASP A 66 3.15 9.95 0.77
CA ASP A 66 3.38 10.70 -0.48
C ASP A 66 3.45 9.83 -1.74
N ALA A 67 3.37 8.51 -1.59
CA ALA A 67 3.45 7.58 -2.71
C ALA A 67 2.07 7.05 -3.10
N VAL A 68 1.75 7.11 -4.39
CA VAL A 68 0.59 6.43 -4.98
C VAL A 68 1.10 5.31 -5.89
N VAL A 69 0.55 4.12 -5.78
CA VAL A 69 0.84 3.01 -6.69
C VAL A 69 -0.47 2.40 -7.15
N GLY A 70 -0.52 1.99 -8.41
CA GLY A 70 -1.70 1.34 -8.92
C GLY A 70 -1.45 0.56 -10.19
N THR A 71 -2.49 -0.19 -10.57
CA THR A 71 -2.52 -0.99 -11.78
C THR A 71 -3.85 -0.79 -12.49
N TYR A 72 -3.81 -0.78 -13.82
CA TYR A 72 -4.99 -0.81 -14.66
C TYR A 72 -4.80 -1.88 -15.73
N SER A 73 -5.76 -2.78 -15.89
CA SER A 73 -5.73 -3.81 -16.92
C SER A 73 -7.00 -3.75 -17.75
N LEU A 74 -6.88 -3.92 -19.07
CA LEU A 74 -8.03 -4.03 -19.96
C LEU A 74 -7.75 -5.00 -21.11
N LEU A 75 -8.78 -5.72 -21.53
CA LEU A 75 -8.75 -6.53 -22.74
C LEU A 75 -8.99 -5.63 -23.95
N ASP A 76 -7.96 -5.45 -24.77
CA ASP A 76 -8.06 -4.77 -26.05
C ASP A 76 -8.91 -5.61 -27.03
N PRO A 77 -9.64 -4.98 -27.97
CA PRO A 77 -10.50 -5.69 -28.92
C PRO A 77 -9.75 -6.62 -29.89
N ASP A 78 -8.42 -6.46 -30.02
CA ASP A 78 -7.56 -7.34 -30.80
C ASP A 78 -7.06 -8.57 -30.01
N GLY A 79 -7.59 -8.81 -28.80
CA GLY A 79 -7.28 -9.98 -27.98
C GLY A 79 -5.97 -9.87 -27.19
N TYR A 80 -5.47 -8.64 -26.99
CA TYR A 80 -4.33 -8.36 -26.14
C TYR A 80 -4.79 -7.86 -24.78
N ASN A 81 -4.20 -8.38 -23.71
CA ASN A 81 -4.35 -7.76 -22.39
C ASN A 81 -3.30 -6.66 -22.24
N ARG A 82 -3.77 -5.44 -22.02
CA ARG A 82 -2.93 -4.29 -21.70
C ARG A 82 -2.95 -4.07 -20.20
N THR A 83 -1.79 -4.07 -19.56
CA THR A 83 -1.63 -3.79 -18.14
C THR A 83 -0.69 -2.61 -17.94
N VAL A 84 -1.18 -1.56 -17.31
CA VAL A 84 -0.39 -0.39 -16.91
C VAL A 84 -0.11 -0.50 -15.42
N VAL A 85 1.17 -0.54 -15.04
CA VAL A 85 1.61 -0.43 -13.65
C VAL A 85 2.20 0.95 -13.46
N TYR A 86 1.67 1.73 -12.52
CA TYR A 86 2.12 3.10 -12.30
C TYR A 86 2.47 3.37 -10.84
N LYS A 87 3.36 4.34 -10.65
CA LYS A 87 3.79 4.88 -9.37
C LYS A 87 3.93 6.39 -9.48
N VAL A 88 3.45 7.10 -8.46
CA VAL A 88 3.70 8.53 -8.24
C VAL A 88 4.52 8.67 -6.97
N ASP A 89 5.59 9.45 -7.06
CA ASP A 89 6.48 9.79 -5.94
C ASP A 89 6.80 11.29 -6.06
N GLY A 90 6.78 12.03 -4.94
CA GLY A 90 6.97 13.48 -4.92
C GLY A 90 8.26 13.94 -5.62
N ALA A 91 9.35 13.17 -5.52
CA ALA A 91 10.63 13.53 -6.13
C ALA A 91 10.74 13.20 -7.62
N LYS A 92 10.03 12.16 -8.09
CA LYS A 92 10.19 11.62 -9.46
C LYS A 92 8.95 11.77 -10.35
N GLY A 93 7.86 12.32 -9.81
CA GLY A 93 6.59 12.48 -10.51
C GLY A 93 5.91 11.15 -10.82
N PHE A 94 5.07 11.17 -11.86
CA PHE A 94 4.35 10.00 -12.35
C PHE A 94 5.25 9.14 -13.26
N GLN A 95 5.27 7.84 -13.00
CA GLN A 95 5.96 6.84 -13.81
C GLN A 95 5.03 5.68 -14.10
N ALA A 96 5.01 5.19 -15.34
CA ALA A 96 4.22 4.05 -15.74
C ALA A 96 5.03 3.06 -16.58
N LYS A 97 4.73 1.78 -16.42
CA LYS A 97 5.19 0.69 -17.27
C LYS A 97 3.97 0.03 -17.89
N VAL A 98 3.95 -0.04 -19.21
CA VAL A 98 2.85 -0.64 -19.97
C VAL A 98 3.31 -2.00 -20.50
N PHE A 99 2.54 -3.02 -20.16
CA PHE A 99 2.67 -4.37 -20.70
C PHE A 99 1.50 -4.61 -21.64
N ARG A 100 1.77 -5.21 -22.80
CA ARG A 100 0.73 -5.60 -23.74
C ARG A 100 1.06 -6.99 -24.24
N LEU A 101 0.27 -7.97 -23.78
CA LEU A 101 0.52 -9.38 -24.05
C LEU A 101 -0.71 -10.02 -24.70
N PRO A 102 -0.54 -10.90 -25.70
CA PRO A 102 -1.68 -11.62 -26.26
C PRO A 102 -2.28 -12.53 -25.18
N VAL A 103 -3.62 -12.57 -25.07
CA VAL A 103 -4.30 -13.42 -24.08
C VAL A 103 -3.93 -14.89 -24.26
N LYS A 104 -3.79 -15.34 -25.51
CA LYS A 104 -3.32 -16.71 -25.81
C LYS A 104 -1.91 -16.99 -25.28
N GLY A 105 -1.02 -15.99 -25.28
CA GLY A 105 0.32 -16.12 -24.71
C GLY A 105 0.31 -16.18 -23.19
N LEU A 106 -0.62 -15.48 -22.53
CA LEU A 106 -0.82 -15.57 -21.08
C LEU A 106 -1.24 -16.98 -20.64
N LEU A 107 -2.11 -17.65 -21.41
CA LEU A 107 -2.51 -19.03 -21.11
C LEU A 107 -1.33 -20.02 -21.19
N ASN A 108 -0.40 -19.82 -22.13
CA ASN A 108 0.79 -20.66 -22.25
C ASN A 108 1.78 -20.43 -21.10
N ASN A 109 1.97 -19.19 -20.66
CA ASN A 109 2.86 -18.89 -19.54
C ASN A 109 2.27 -19.32 -18.18
N ILE A 110 0.94 -19.32 -18.05
CA ILE A 110 0.27 -19.88 -16.87
C ILE A 110 0.42 -21.40 -16.86
N SER A 111 0.30 -22.09 -18.02
CA SER A 111 0.44 -23.55 -18.09
C SER A 111 1.85 -24.02 -17.71
N GLU A 112 2.89 -23.25 -18.03
CA GLU A 112 4.28 -23.54 -17.64
C GLU A 112 4.59 -23.23 -16.16
N ASN A 113 3.90 -22.25 -15.56
CA ASN A 113 4.05 -21.93 -14.13
C ASN A 113 3.04 -22.64 -13.21
N ILE A 114 2.24 -23.59 -13.70
CA ILE A 114 1.39 -24.42 -12.83
C ILE A 114 2.33 -25.19 -11.89
N PRO A 115 2.23 -25.02 -10.56
CA PRO A 115 3.03 -25.81 -9.63
C PRO A 115 2.77 -27.28 -9.93
N ASN A 116 3.85 -28.01 -10.26
CA ASN A 116 3.83 -29.43 -10.63
C ASN A 116 2.66 -30.14 -9.95
N GLN A 117 1.73 -30.67 -10.75
CA GLN A 117 0.51 -31.30 -10.24
C GLN A 117 0.80 -32.42 -9.21
N ASN A 118 2.04 -32.91 -9.12
CA ASN A 118 2.47 -33.83 -8.06
C ASN A 118 2.47 -33.19 -6.65
N ARG A 119 2.71 -31.88 -6.52
CA ARG A 119 2.57 -31.14 -5.25
C ARG A 119 1.10 -30.97 -4.85
N THR A 120 0.22 -30.75 -5.81
CA THR A 120 -1.22 -30.62 -5.53
C THR A 120 -1.88 -31.96 -5.21
N ARG A 121 -1.46 -33.05 -5.86
CA ARG A 121 -1.91 -34.42 -5.51
C ARG A 121 -1.55 -34.84 -4.08
N ASP A 122 -0.51 -34.25 -3.51
CA ASP A 122 -0.11 -34.52 -2.13
C ASP A 122 -1.10 -33.92 -1.12
N TRP A 123 -1.64 -32.72 -1.38
CA TRP A 123 -2.72 -32.16 -0.55
C TRP A 123 -3.98 -33.01 -0.64
N GLU A 124 -4.33 -33.54 -1.83
CA GLU A 124 -5.50 -34.43 -1.98
C GLU A 124 -5.31 -35.76 -1.28
N ARG A 125 -4.10 -36.32 -1.31
CA ARG A 125 -3.75 -37.53 -0.56
C ARG A 125 -3.85 -37.29 0.95
N ARG A 126 -3.35 -36.15 1.45
CA ARG A 126 -3.50 -35.75 2.86
C ARG A 126 -4.97 -35.52 3.23
N ARG A 127 -5.74 -34.80 2.42
CA ARG A 127 -7.18 -34.58 2.63
C ARG A 127 -7.96 -35.88 2.63
N ARG A 128 -7.68 -36.81 1.69
CA ARG A 128 -8.28 -38.14 1.67
C ARG A 128 -7.88 -38.97 2.89
N ARG A 129 -6.62 -38.92 3.35
CA ARG A 129 -6.21 -39.58 4.61
C ARG A 129 -6.93 -39.01 5.82
N LEU A 130 -6.98 -37.69 5.95
CA LEU A 130 -7.68 -37.00 7.04
C LEU A 130 -9.17 -37.31 7.04
N PHE A 131 -9.82 -37.30 5.87
CA PHE A 131 -11.23 -37.65 5.74
C PHE A 131 -11.49 -39.12 6.10
N ARG A 132 -10.62 -40.03 5.67
CA ARG A 132 -10.70 -41.45 6.05
C ARG A 132 -10.49 -41.65 7.56
N PHE A 133 -9.54 -40.94 8.15
CA PHE A 133 -9.26 -40.96 9.59
C PHE A 133 -10.42 -40.38 10.41
N TYR A 134 -10.99 -39.27 9.95
CA TYR A 134 -12.17 -38.66 10.56
C TYR A 134 -13.35 -39.63 10.57
N ASN A 135 -13.67 -40.26 9.43
CA ASN A 135 -14.76 -41.23 9.35
C ASN A 135 -14.47 -42.50 10.17
N PHE A 136 -13.22 -42.97 10.20
CA PHE A 136 -12.81 -44.09 11.07
C PHE A 136 -13.03 -43.76 12.54
N ARG A 137 -12.63 -42.57 12.99
CA ARG A 137 -12.79 -42.12 14.38
C ARG A 137 -14.26 -41.88 14.73
N LYS A 138 -15.07 -41.38 13.79
CA LYS A 138 -16.53 -41.22 13.92
C LYS A 138 -17.24 -42.56 14.08
N ASN A 139 -16.91 -43.54 13.23
CA ASN A 139 -17.57 -44.84 13.21
C ASN A 139 -17.18 -45.73 14.40
N ASN A 140 -15.99 -45.54 14.97
CA ASN A 140 -15.55 -46.23 16.19
C ASN A 140 -15.98 -45.52 17.50
N GLY A 141 -16.91 -44.56 17.42
CA GLY A 141 -17.52 -43.94 18.61
C GLY A 141 -16.60 -43.04 19.43
N ILE A 142 -15.45 -42.61 18.87
CA ILE A 142 -14.45 -41.78 19.57
C ILE A 142 -14.84 -40.28 19.56
N PHE A 143 -15.77 -39.88 18.68
CA PHE A 143 -16.40 -38.55 18.74
C PHE A 143 -17.78 -38.68 19.40
N LYS A 144 -17.82 -38.70 20.73
CA LYS A 144 -19.06 -38.45 21.47
C LYS A 144 -19.04 -37.00 21.98
N GLY A 145 -19.99 -36.22 21.49
CA GLY A 145 -20.32 -34.90 22.05
C GLY A 145 -19.70 -33.73 21.31
N PHE A 146 -20.49 -33.13 20.42
CA PHE A 146 -20.80 -31.69 20.34
C PHE A 146 -21.29 -31.40 18.93
N PHE A 147 -22.60 -31.47 18.74
CA PHE A 147 -23.43 -30.53 17.97
C PHE A 147 -24.84 -31.14 17.94
N SER A 148 -25.63 -30.73 18.93
CA SER A 148 -27.08 -30.87 18.89
C SER A 148 -27.59 -29.84 17.88
N SER A 149 -27.97 -30.30 16.68
CA SER A 149 -28.69 -29.48 15.72
C SER A 149 -30.08 -29.21 16.29
N LYS A 150 -30.36 -27.97 16.71
CA LYS A 150 -31.75 -27.50 16.82
C LYS A 150 -32.14 -26.99 15.44
N ASN A 151 -33.23 -27.56 14.95
CA ASN A 151 -33.94 -27.19 13.71
C ASN A 151 -34.38 -25.73 13.74
#